data_AF-A0A255QJV9-F1
#
_entry.id   AF-A0A255QJV9-F1
#
_cell.length_a   1.000
_cell.length_b   1.000
_cell.length_c   1.000
_cell.angle_alpha   90.00
_cell.angle_beta   90.00
_cell.angle_gamma   90.00
#
_symmetry.space_group_name_H-M   'P 1'
#
loop_
_entity.id
_entity.type
_entity.pdbx_description
1 polymer ?
#
loop_
_entity_poly.entity_id
_entity_poly.type
_entity_poly.pdbx_seq_one_letter_code
_entity_poly.pdbx_strand_id
1 'polypeptide(L)'
;MLGIVLLAVAYPASTRLQTDQSVQSLFGKDDPTLRQYQALKTWFGNDEILVLMYRDEALPSDSGMRRSEQLTRQLKSLDGVTAVLSPWVLNGAAEGMGAVALPFGIGETDENPLPRLMRPDDPVGSGLNEIFSGYTHSVDFSHAAVVAMIDQLDLPKRLTRSARLLSSGKANRASPMSR
;
A
#
# COMPACT_ATOMS: atom_id res chain seq x y z
N MET A 1 22.25 -27.66 38.91
CA MET A 1 22.17 -26.33 39.54
C MET A 1 23.01 -25.29 38.80
N LEU A 2 24.31 -25.51 38.57
CA LEU A 2 25.18 -24.56 37.84
C LEU A 2 24.63 -24.13 36.46
N GLY A 3 24.07 -25.08 35.70
CA GLY A 3 23.47 -24.80 34.39
C GLY A 3 22.22 -23.91 34.44
N ILE A 4 21.41 -24.02 35.51
CA ILE A 4 20.20 -23.20 35.69
C ILE A 4 20.61 -21.76 36.04
N VAL A 5 21.64 -21.60 36.86
CA VAL A 5 22.20 -20.29 37.22
C VAL A 5 22.81 -19.61 35.99
N LEU A 6 23.58 -20.34 35.17
CA LEU A 6 24.11 -19.82 33.90
C LEU A 6 22.99 -19.41 32.94
N LEU A 7 21.93 -20.21 32.83
CA LEU A 7 20.77 -19.90 31.99
C LEU A 7 20.05 -18.62 32.48
N ALA A 8 19.82 -18.51 33.80
CA ALA A 8 19.14 -17.36 34.40
C ALA A 8 19.90 -16.04 34.21
N VAL A 9 21.23 -16.09 34.17
CA VAL A 9 22.09 -14.91 33.92
C VAL A 9 22.22 -14.61 32.43
N ALA A 10 22.30 -15.63 31.57
CA ALA A 10 22.43 -15.45 30.13
C ALA A 10 21.12 -14.98 29.46
N TYR A 11 19.96 -15.40 29.98
CA TYR A 11 18.64 -15.05 29.43
C TYR A 11 18.36 -13.53 29.32
N PRO A 12 18.58 -12.70 30.37
CA PRO A 12 18.39 -11.26 30.26
C PRO A 12 19.43 -10.58 29.36
N ALA A 13 20.61 -11.17 29.16
CA ALA A 13 21.61 -10.64 28.22
C ALA A 13 21.21 -10.94 26.77
N SER A 14 20.68 -12.14 26.52
CA SER A 14 20.22 -12.58 25.19
C SER A 14 19.04 -11.75 24.68
N THR A 15 18.09 -11.39 25.57
CA THR A 15 16.92 -10.57 25.21
C THR A 15 17.25 -9.10 24.92
N ARG A 16 18.50 -8.66 25.16
CA ARG A 16 18.97 -7.29 24.88
C ARG A 16 19.75 -7.17 23.56
N LEU A 17 19.95 -8.26 22.83
CA LEU A 17 20.58 -8.25 21.51
C LEU A 17 19.66 -7.53 20.52
N GLN A 18 20.02 -6.29 20.19
CA GLN A 18 19.43 -5.56 19.07
C GLN A 18 20.24 -5.90 17.83
N THR A 19 19.71 -6.77 16.98
CA THR A 19 20.34 -7.06 15.68
C THR A 19 19.99 -5.93 14.72
N ASP A 20 20.99 -5.17 14.29
CA ASP A 20 20.83 -4.17 13.25
C ASP A 20 20.70 -4.87 11.89
N GLN A 21 19.46 -5.03 11.42
CA GLN A 21 19.13 -5.66 10.14
C GLN A 21 19.23 -4.70 8.95
N SER A 22 19.77 -3.50 9.14
CA SER A 22 19.98 -2.59 8.03
C SER A 22 21.08 -3.13 7.09
N VAL A 23 20.88 -2.99 5.78
CA VAL A 23 21.93 -3.31 4.78
C VAL A 23 23.21 -2.48 5.05
N GLN A 24 23.09 -1.36 5.77
CA GLN A 24 24.18 -0.49 6.19
C GLN A 24 25.09 -1.16 7.23
N SER A 25 24.56 -2.06 8.07
CA SER A 25 25.35 -2.81 9.05
C SER A 25 26.27 -3.85 8.41
N LEU A 26 26.05 -4.17 7.13
CA LEU A 26 26.88 -5.07 6.34
C LEU A 26 28.14 -4.39 5.78
N PHE A 27 28.22 -3.05 5.83
CA PHE A 27 29.39 -2.29 5.40
C PHE A 27 30.30 -1.95 6.59
N GLY A 28 31.61 -1.88 6.33
CA GLY A 28 32.57 -1.38 7.31
C GLY A 28 32.32 0.09 7.64
N LYS A 29 32.65 0.52 8.87
CA LYS A 29 32.45 1.91 9.34
C LYS A 29 33.06 2.99 8.43
N ASP A 30 34.15 2.66 7.75
CA ASP A 30 34.89 3.57 6.86
C ASP A 30 34.84 3.14 5.38
N ASP A 31 33.87 2.30 4.99
CA ASP A 31 33.75 1.82 3.62
C ASP A 31 33.26 2.95 2.68
N PRO A 32 34.06 3.37 1.67
CA PRO A 32 33.65 4.41 0.72
C PRO A 32 32.39 4.04 -0.07
N THR A 33 32.06 2.76 -0.18
CA THR A 33 30.86 2.23 -0.85
C THR A 33 29.58 2.63 -0.09
N LEU A 34 29.65 2.85 1.22
CA LEU A 34 28.53 3.31 2.02
C LEU A 34 28.05 4.71 1.58
N ARG A 35 28.99 5.59 1.18
CA ARG A 35 28.65 6.93 0.65
C ARG A 35 27.95 6.85 -0.70
N GLN A 36 28.37 5.91 -1.56
CA GLN A 36 27.71 5.67 -2.84
C GLN A 36 26.31 5.09 -2.63
N TYR A 37 26.15 4.16 -1.68
CA TYR A 37 24.85 3.62 -1.31
C TYR A 37 23.90 4.67 -0.73
N GLN A 38 24.39 5.56 0.14
CA GLN A 38 23.61 6.67 0.68
C GLN A 38 23.21 7.69 -0.40
N ALA A 39 24.12 8.00 -1.33
CA ALA A 39 23.79 8.83 -2.48
C ALA A 39 22.68 8.17 -3.31
N LEU A 40 22.81 6.87 -3.62
CA LEU A 40 21.78 6.12 -4.35
C LEU A 40 20.42 6.16 -3.63
N LYS A 41 20.39 5.92 -2.31
CA LYS A 41 19.17 6.05 -1.49
C LYS A 41 18.56 7.46 -1.53
N THR A 42 19.39 8.49 -1.65
CA THR A 42 18.91 9.88 -1.74
C THR A 42 18.18 10.14 -3.07
N TRP A 43 18.67 9.56 -4.17
CA TRP A 43 18.09 9.76 -5.50
C TRP A 43 16.89 8.85 -5.80
N PHE A 44 16.93 7.59 -5.33
CA PHE A 44 15.92 6.58 -5.66
C PHE A 44 14.90 6.34 -4.53
N GLY A 45 15.08 6.97 -3.37
CA GLY A 45 14.19 6.86 -2.24
C GLY A 45 14.56 5.73 -1.28
N ASN A 46 14.05 5.86 -0.05
CA ASN A 46 14.20 4.88 1.03
C ASN A 46 12.85 4.31 1.47
N ASP A 47 11.85 4.43 0.60
CA ASP A 47 10.47 4.18 0.96
C ASP A 47 10.19 2.68 0.98
N GLU A 48 9.66 2.20 2.10
CA GLU A 48 9.18 0.83 2.20
C GLU A 48 7.78 0.74 1.59
N ILE A 49 7.53 -0.33 0.84
CA ILE A 49 6.25 -0.51 0.13
C ILE A 49 5.42 -1.54 0.87
N LEU A 50 4.25 -1.13 1.35
CA LEU A 50 3.23 -2.02 1.87
C LEU A 50 2.15 -2.26 0.81
N VAL A 51 1.92 -3.53 0.47
CA VAL A 51 0.87 -3.94 -0.47
C VAL A 51 -0.26 -4.60 0.31
N LEU A 52 -1.47 -4.05 0.23
CA LEU A 52 -2.68 -4.61 0.81
C LEU A 52 -3.61 -5.08 -0.32
N MET A 53 -3.79 -6.40 -0.43
CA MET A 53 -4.72 -7.01 -1.39
C MET A 53 -6.06 -7.35 -0.71
N TYR A 54 -7.16 -7.13 -1.41
CA TYR A 54 -8.50 -7.49 -0.97
C TYR A 54 -9.37 -7.96 -2.14
N ARG A 55 -10.30 -8.85 -1.86
CA ARG A 55 -11.32 -9.29 -2.81
C ARG A 55 -12.49 -8.29 -2.82
N ASP A 56 -12.93 -7.91 -4.01
CA ASP A 56 -14.08 -7.06 -4.24
C ASP A 56 -14.69 -7.34 -5.62
N GLU A 57 -15.74 -8.16 -5.67
CA GLU A 57 -16.40 -8.50 -6.94
C GLU A 57 -17.17 -7.32 -7.56
N ALA A 58 -17.47 -6.30 -6.75
CA ALA A 58 -18.14 -5.10 -7.19
C ALA A 58 -17.16 -3.94 -7.39
N LEU A 59 -15.85 -4.23 -7.56
CA LEU A 59 -14.86 -3.23 -7.93
C LEU A 59 -15.25 -2.42 -9.19
N PRO A 60 -15.78 -3.02 -10.28
CA PRO A 60 -16.22 -2.27 -11.46
C PRO A 60 -17.61 -1.63 -11.26
N SER A 61 -17.79 -0.94 -10.14
CA SER A 61 -18.98 -0.16 -9.85
C SER A 61 -18.60 1.06 -9.02
N ASP A 62 -19.48 2.06 -9.00
CA ASP A 62 -19.35 3.22 -8.11
C ASP A 62 -19.16 2.81 -6.65
N SER A 63 -19.88 1.77 -6.22
CA SER A 63 -19.76 1.26 -4.84
C SER A 63 -18.37 0.69 -4.54
N GLY A 64 -17.76 0.01 -5.52
CA GLY A 64 -16.40 -0.52 -5.43
C GLY A 64 -15.36 0.58 -5.41
N MET A 65 -15.51 1.57 -6.29
CA MET A 65 -14.64 2.74 -6.30
C MET A 65 -14.71 3.53 -5.00
N ARG A 66 -15.89 3.69 -4.41
CA ARG A 66 -16.05 4.31 -3.08
C ARG A 66 -15.38 3.51 -1.96
N ARG A 67 -15.40 2.18 -2.01
CA ARG A 67 -14.65 1.35 -1.05
C ARG A 67 -13.14 1.51 -1.22
N SER A 68 -12.66 1.52 -2.47
CA SER A 68 -11.26 1.77 -2.82
C SER A 68 -10.81 3.17 -2.36
N GLU A 69 -11.65 4.19 -2.55
CA GLU A 69 -11.44 5.55 -2.05
C GLU A 69 -11.32 5.57 -0.53
N GLN A 70 -12.28 4.96 0.17
CA GLN A 70 -12.29 4.95 1.63
C GLN A 70 -11.02 4.30 2.19
N LEU A 71 -10.60 3.16 1.64
CA LEU A 71 -9.38 2.47 2.05
C LEU A 71 -8.13 3.32 1.75
N THR A 72 -8.10 3.97 0.58
CA THR A 72 -7.02 4.90 0.19
C THR A 72 -6.91 6.06 1.17
N ARG A 73 -8.03 6.70 1.53
CA ARG A 73 -8.06 7.82 2.48
C ARG A 73 -7.62 7.38 3.88
N GLN A 74 -8.05 6.20 4.32
CA GLN A 74 -7.62 5.64 5.60
C GLN A 74 -6.10 5.42 5.63
N LEU A 75 -5.53 4.81 4.59
CA LEU A 75 -4.09 4.58 4.51
C LEU A 75 -3.29 5.89 4.44
N LYS A 76 -3.74 6.86 3.63
CA LYS A 76 -3.12 8.19 3.55
C LYS A 76 -3.15 8.96 4.89
N SER A 77 -4.08 8.64 5.78
CA SER A 77 -4.18 9.27 7.10
C SER A 77 -3.25 8.67 8.16
N LEU A 78 -2.56 7.58 7.84
CA LEU A 78 -1.63 6.94 8.78
C LEU A 78 -0.30 7.68 8.79
N ASP A 79 0.21 7.96 10.00
CA ASP A 79 1.55 8.52 10.19
C ASP A 79 2.60 7.63 9.51
N GLY A 80 3.49 8.27 8.75
CA GLY A 80 4.54 7.62 7.98
C GLY A 80 4.14 7.21 6.57
N VAL A 81 2.86 7.23 6.18
CA VAL A 81 2.46 6.96 4.79
C VAL A 81 2.67 8.21 3.95
N THR A 82 3.60 8.15 2.99
CA THR A 82 3.99 9.27 2.14
C THR A 82 3.18 9.32 0.84
N ALA A 83 2.81 8.16 0.29
CA ALA A 83 1.98 8.06 -0.89
C ALA A 83 1.14 6.78 -0.88
N VAL A 84 0.03 6.80 -1.63
CA VAL A 84 -0.84 5.63 -1.81
C VAL A 84 -1.30 5.55 -3.26
N LEU A 85 -1.12 4.39 -3.87
CA LEU A 85 -1.61 4.02 -5.20
C LEU A 85 -2.69 2.94 -5.07
N SER A 86 -3.82 3.14 -5.76
CA SER A 86 -4.98 2.24 -5.70
C SER A 86 -5.83 2.40 -6.96
N PRO A 87 -6.80 1.51 -7.22
CA PRO A 87 -7.76 1.68 -8.32
C PRO A 87 -8.48 3.04 -8.29
N TRP A 88 -8.79 3.58 -7.11
CA TRP A 88 -9.40 4.90 -6.98
C TRP A 88 -8.49 6.01 -7.51
N VAL A 89 -7.20 5.97 -7.17
CA VAL A 89 -6.23 6.97 -7.64
C VAL A 89 -6.06 6.90 -9.15
N LEU A 90 -6.00 5.69 -9.71
CA LEU A 90 -5.92 5.49 -11.17
C LEU A 90 -7.19 5.97 -11.89
N ASN A 91 -8.36 5.68 -11.33
CA ASN A 91 -9.63 6.15 -11.87
C ASN A 91 -9.71 7.69 -11.87
N GLY A 92 -9.31 8.34 -10.76
CA GLY A 92 -9.24 9.80 -10.70
C GLY A 92 -8.24 10.40 -11.69
N ALA A 93 -7.14 9.70 -12.00
CA ALA A 93 -6.20 10.12 -13.03
C ALA A 93 -6.82 10.03 -14.43
N ALA A 94 -7.55 8.96 -14.74
CA ALA A 94 -8.29 8.80 -16.00
C ALA A 94 -9.35 9.91 -16.16
N GLU A 95 -10.11 10.19 -15.09
CA GLU A 95 -11.10 11.28 -15.04
C GLU A 95 -10.45 12.65 -15.28
N GLY A 96 -9.35 12.95 -14.58
CA GLY A 96 -8.67 14.24 -14.70
C GLY A 96 -8.07 14.49 -16.08
N MET A 97 -7.55 13.45 -16.74
CA MET A 97 -6.95 13.54 -18.07
C MET A 97 -8.00 13.56 -19.19
N GLY A 98 -9.12 12.86 -19.01
CA GLY A 98 -10.23 12.88 -19.95
C GLY A 98 -11.12 14.13 -19.85
N ALA A 99 -10.97 14.93 -18.79
CA ALA A 99 -11.76 16.15 -18.54
C ALA A 99 -11.14 17.43 -19.12
N VAL A 100 -10.22 17.35 -20.10
CA VAL A 100 -9.76 18.52 -20.86
C VAL A 100 -10.92 19.02 -21.75
N ALA A 101 -11.85 19.76 -21.13
CA ALA A 101 -12.97 20.42 -21.78
C ALA A 101 -12.42 21.55 -22.65
N LEU A 102 -12.51 21.41 -23.97
CA LEU A 102 -12.28 22.51 -24.89
C LEU A 102 -13.29 23.63 -24.59
N PRO A 103 -12.90 24.92 -24.64
CA PRO A 103 -13.75 26.06 -24.25
C PRO A 103 -15.00 26.28 -25.13
N PHE A 104 -15.28 25.38 -26.08
CA PHE A 104 -16.44 25.41 -26.98
C PHE A 104 -17.19 24.06 -27.07
N GLY A 105 -16.92 23.11 -26.18
CA GLY A 105 -17.55 21.79 -26.20
C GLY A 105 -18.64 21.63 -25.13
N ILE A 106 -19.81 21.15 -25.56
CA ILE A 106 -20.89 20.65 -24.71
C ILE A 106 -20.28 19.66 -23.71
N GLY A 107 -20.41 19.93 -22.41
CA GLY A 107 -19.96 18.99 -21.38
C GLY A 107 -20.73 17.69 -21.54
N GLU A 108 -20.04 16.64 -21.98
CA GLU A 108 -20.59 15.31 -22.12
C GLU A 108 -21.01 14.85 -20.71
N THR A 109 -22.31 14.83 -20.45
CA THR A 109 -22.85 14.22 -19.24
C THR A 109 -22.48 12.75 -19.30
N ASP A 110 -21.57 12.36 -18.43
CA ASP A 110 -20.96 11.04 -18.44
C ASP A 110 -21.96 10.01 -17.87
N GLU A 111 -22.84 9.48 -18.73
CA GLU A 111 -23.91 8.54 -18.35
C GLU A 111 -23.41 7.09 -18.16
N ASN A 112 -22.12 6.82 -18.38
CA ASN A 112 -21.59 5.46 -18.32
C ASN A 112 -21.40 5.01 -16.85
N PRO A 113 -22.05 3.92 -16.42
CA PRO A 113 -22.02 3.46 -15.03
C PRO A 113 -20.68 2.81 -14.61
N LEU A 114 -19.78 2.55 -15.56
CA LEU A 114 -18.45 2.03 -15.25
C LEU A 114 -17.51 3.18 -14.85
N PRO A 115 -16.64 2.97 -13.85
CA PRO A 115 -15.51 3.87 -13.60
C PRO A 115 -14.64 4.00 -14.85
N ARG A 116 -14.12 5.20 -15.15
CA ARG A 116 -13.32 5.46 -16.36
C ARG A 116 -12.13 4.54 -16.51
N LEU A 117 -11.48 4.16 -15.41
CA LEU A 117 -10.40 3.16 -15.43
C LEU A 117 -10.80 1.87 -16.17
N MET A 118 -12.06 1.46 -16.09
CA MET A 118 -12.55 0.17 -16.59
C MET A 118 -13.35 0.27 -17.88
N ARG A 119 -13.38 1.46 -18.49
CA ARG A 119 -14.11 1.70 -19.74
C ARG A 119 -13.27 1.28 -20.94
N PRO A 120 -13.73 0.33 -21.76
CA PRO A 120 -13.00 -0.09 -22.96
C PRO A 120 -12.87 1.03 -24.01
N ASP A 121 -13.80 1.98 -23.99
CA ASP A 121 -13.93 3.12 -24.90
C ASP A 121 -13.13 4.36 -24.46
N ASP A 122 -12.65 4.41 -23.21
CA ASP A 122 -11.78 5.48 -22.72
C ASP A 122 -10.31 5.11 -22.98
N PRO A 123 -9.59 5.79 -23.89
CA PRO A 123 -8.20 5.43 -24.21
C PRO A 123 -7.24 5.63 -23.02
N VAL A 124 -7.49 6.62 -22.16
CA VAL A 124 -6.68 6.86 -20.97
C VAL A 124 -7.00 5.81 -19.91
N GLY A 125 -8.30 5.59 -19.66
CA GLY A 125 -8.78 4.58 -18.74
C GLY A 125 -8.28 3.18 -19.09
N SER A 126 -8.53 2.75 -20.32
CA SER A 126 -8.10 1.46 -20.86
C SER A 126 -6.57 1.29 -20.81
N GLY A 127 -5.80 2.32 -21.17
CA GLY A 127 -4.34 2.28 -21.06
C GLY A 127 -3.83 2.16 -19.62
N LEU A 128 -4.42 2.91 -18.68
CA LEU A 128 -4.09 2.77 -17.26
C LEU A 128 -4.50 1.39 -16.70
N ASN A 129 -5.64 0.86 -17.12
CA ASN A 129 -6.07 -0.48 -16.78
C ASN A 129 -5.09 -1.54 -17.29
N GLU A 130 -4.68 -1.45 -18.56
CA GLU A 130 -3.72 -2.40 -19.14
C GLU A 130 -2.38 -2.39 -18.38
N ILE A 131 -1.82 -1.21 -18.10
CA ILE A 131 -0.52 -1.07 -17.44
C ILE A 131 -0.57 -1.57 -15.98
N PHE A 132 -1.66 -1.28 -15.27
CA PHE A 132 -1.75 -1.52 -13.82
C PHE A 132 -2.57 -2.76 -13.43
N SER A 133 -3.09 -3.50 -14.41
CA SER A 133 -3.67 -4.82 -14.19
C SER A 133 -2.60 -5.80 -13.72
N GLY A 134 -2.93 -6.61 -12.71
CA GLY A 134 -1.99 -7.45 -11.98
C GLY A 134 -1.21 -6.73 -10.87
N TYR A 135 -1.23 -5.39 -10.83
CA TYR A 135 -0.55 -4.58 -9.79
C TYR A 135 -1.51 -3.92 -8.81
N THR A 136 -2.56 -3.27 -9.31
CA THR A 136 -3.57 -2.56 -8.48
C THR A 136 -4.94 -3.22 -8.49
N HIS A 137 -5.21 -4.08 -9.47
CA HIS A 137 -6.42 -4.86 -9.58
C HIS A 137 -6.17 -6.10 -10.45
N SER A 138 -7.00 -7.13 -10.33
CA SER A 138 -6.93 -8.30 -11.20
C SER A 138 -7.55 -8.00 -12.57
N VAL A 139 -7.17 -8.77 -13.59
CA VAL A 139 -7.66 -8.64 -14.97
C VAL A 139 -9.19 -8.72 -15.06
N ASP A 140 -9.82 -9.51 -14.19
CA ASP A 140 -11.27 -9.72 -14.10
C ASP A 140 -11.96 -8.75 -13.10
N PHE A 141 -11.20 -7.82 -12.51
CA PHE A 141 -11.67 -6.88 -11.50
C PHE A 141 -12.26 -7.50 -10.23
N SER A 142 -12.01 -8.78 -9.94
CA SER A 142 -12.49 -9.43 -8.72
C SER A 142 -11.62 -9.13 -7.47
N HIS A 143 -10.41 -8.64 -7.68
CA HIS A 143 -9.45 -8.29 -6.62
C HIS A 143 -8.86 -6.91 -6.86
N ALA A 144 -8.53 -6.22 -5.76
CA ALA A 144 -7.87 -4.93 -5.75
C ALA A 144 -6.70 -4.94 -4.79
N ALA A 145 -5.71 -4.10 -5.09
CA ALA A 145 -4.54 -3.86 -4.27
C ALA A 145 -4.39 -2.37 -4.01
N VAL A 146 -4.03 -2.04 -2.77
CA VAL A 146 -3.59 -0.70 -2.40
C VAL A 146 -2.12 -0.76 -2.01
N VAL A 147 -1.32 0.04 -2.67
CA VAL A 147 0.12 0.13 -2.46
C VAL A 147 0.39 1.42 -1.71
N ALA A 148 0.93 1.32 -0.50
CA ALA A 148 1.31 2.46 0.32
C ALA A 148 2.84 2.55 0.40
N MET A 149 3.37 3.74 0.13
CA MET A 149 4.77 4.08 0.35
C MET A 149 4.90 4.63 1.78
N ILE A 150 5.90 4.16 2.50
CA ILE A 150 6.10 4.46 3.92
C ILE A 150 7.51 5.00 4.14
N ASP A 151 7.60 6.11 4.87
CA ASP A 151 8.88 6.66 5.31
C ASP A 151 9.52 5.73 6.36
N GLN A 152 10.72 5.25 6.06
CA GLN A 152 11.49 4.39 6.96
C GLN A 152 11.93 5.10 8.25
N LEU A 153 11.88 6.44 8.35
CA LEU A 153 12.44 7.16 9.50
C LEU A 153 11.76 6.84 10.85
N ASP A 154 10.59 6.19 10.88
CA ASP A 154 9.84 5.89 12.12
C ASP A 154 9.41 4.41 12.28
N LEU A 155 9.95 3.52 11.47
CA LEU A 155 9.60 2.10 11.48
C LEU A 155 10.50 1.21 12.37
N PRO A 156 10.49 1.38 13.71
CA PRO A 156 10.81 0.21 14.55
C PRO A 156 9.67 -0.33 15.43
N LYS A 157 8.53 0.36 15.66
CA LYS A 157 7.59 -0.10 16.73
C LYS A 157 6.08 0.03 16.54
N ARG A 158 5.55 0.77 15.55
CA ARG A 158 4.11 1.15 15.56
C ARG A 158 3.24 0.53 14.47
N LEU A 159 3.74 0.27 13.26
CA LEU A 159 2.89 -0.24 12.16
C LEU A 159 2.46 -1.71 12.32
N THR A 160 3.26 -2.55 12.97
CA THR A 160 2.90 -3.96 13.23
C THR A 160 1.66 -4.09 14.14
N ARG A 161 1.35 -3.09 14.97
CA ARG A 161 0.18 -3.11 15.86
C ARG A 161 -1.08 -2.68 15.11
N SER A 162 -0.99 -1.67 14.27
CA SER A 162 -2.12 -1.10 13.51
C SER A 162 -2.58 -2.02 12.37
N ALA A 163 -1.64 -2.61 11.62
CA ALA A 163 -1.98 -3.58 10.57
C ALA A 163 -2.66 -4.84 11.14
N ARG A 164 -2.25 -5.27 12.34
CA ARG A 164 -2.84 -6.41 13.06
C ARG A 164 -4.24 -6.09 13.63
N LEU A 165 -4.50 -4.84 13.99
CA LEU A 165 -5.83 -4.39 14.41
C LEU A 165 -6.80 -4.33 13.22
N LEU A 166 -6.34 -3.91 12.04
CA LEU A 166 -7.14 -3.89 10.82
C LEU A 166 -7.46 -5.30 10.30
N SER A 167 -6.54 -6.26 10.44
CA SER A 167 -6.81 -7.67 10.11
C SER A 167 -7.67 -8.38 11.18
N SER A 168 -7.48 -8.06 12.47
CA SER A 168 -8.27 -8.61 13.57
C SER A 168 -9.70 -8.08 13.63
N GLY A 169 -9.95 -6.86 13.14
CA GLY A 169 -11.29 -6.25 13.12
C GLY A 169 -12.27 -6.92 12.15
N LYS A 170 -11.77 -7.58 11.10
CA LYS A 170 -12.59 -8.38 10.17
C LYS A 170 -12.83 -9.81 10.64
N ALA A 171 -11.95 -10.37 11.47
CA ALA A 171 -12.08 -11.75 11.96
C ALA A 171 -13.24 -11.93 12.97
N ASN A 172 -13.71 -10.86 13.62
CA ASN A 172 -14.78 -10.94 14.64
C ASN A 172 -16.20 -10.68 14.10
N ARG A 173 -16.41 -10.65 12.77
CA ARG A 173 -17.73 -10.48 12.14
C ARG A 173 -18.23 -11.69 11.35
N ALA A 174 -17.58 -12.85 11.47
CA ALA A 174 -18.01 -14.06 10.79
C ALA A 174 -18.08 -15.26 11.75
N SER A 175 -19.25 -15.46 12.38
CA SER A 175 -19.79 -16.75 12.83
C SER A 175 -21.23 -16.59 13.37
N PRO A 176 -22.07 -17.66 13.34
CA PRO A 176 -23.39 -17.61 12.70
C PRO A 176 -24.58 -17.48 13.68
N MET A 177 -25.69 -16.91 13.21
CA MET A 177 -26.99 -17.10 13.85
C MET A 177 -27.51 -18.50 13.50
N SER A 178 -27.33 -19.44 14.43
CA SER A 178 -28.14 -20.65 14.54
C SER A 178 -29.30 -20.33 15.49
N ARG A 179 -30.53 -20.43 14.97
CA ARG A 179 -31.72 -20.87 15.68
C ARG A 179 -32.80 -21.25 14.68
#